data_AF-A0A972Q2T9-F1
#
_entry.id   AF-A0A972Q2T9-F1
#
_cell.length_a   1.000
_cell.length_b   1.000
_cell.length_c   1.000
_cell.angle_alpha   90.00
_cell.angle_beta   90.00
_cell.angle_gamma   90.00
#
_symmetry.space_group_name_H-M   'P 1'
#
loop_
_entity.id
_entity.type
_entity.pdbx_description
1 polymer ?
#
loop_
_entity_poly.entity_id
_entity_poly.type
_entity_poly.pdbx_seq_one_letter_code
_entity_poly.pdbx_strand_id
1 'polypeptide(L)'
;MNLMRTLLRLSAQHLRMAFGKKRRVAIVGPTNVGKSTLYNQLVLRKSDRAEVSPLPGTTRMTKEAESDLFNVIDTPGADAIGEAGKSQQELAIQAATDADFLVIVFDAIQGIKTTELELFEQLSDLNKSVVVTLNKIDLVKKHRTAILQHTASSLNITPEQIIPISANTGENLPQLVIAIAAKEPELIAALGQSLPQFRWQLAWRSIASAASISAVIALTPLPVIDFAPLIITQSVMVLGIARIYNYKITLGRAKELAITFGLGFLGRTLFYELSKFGGLPGWLLAAAIASSTTVVMGYAASTWFEKGEKISQENLKKIMSDTTKYLLDRLKRKGDGKPGKKKLQNDIASVLEDSPLGETRSFFEDSQNSQG
;
A
#
# COMPACT_ATOMS: atom_id res chain seq x y z
N MET A 1 14.97 22.26 11.61
CA MET A 1 13.72 22.09 10.83
C MET A 1 12.53 22.14 11.80
N ASN A 2 11.59 23.09 11.65
CA ASN A 2 10.52 23.35 12.63
C ASN A 2 9.55 22.14 12.73
N LEU A 3 9.20 21.72 13.96
CA LEU A 3 8.27 20.62 14.27
C LEU A 3 6.94 20.76 13.52
N MET A 4 6.42 21.99 13.44
CA MET A 4 5.17 22.27 12.73
C MET A 4 5.27 21.87 11.25
N ARG A 5 6.40 22.16 10.58
CA ARG A 5 6.60 21.79 9.17
C ARG A 5 6.72 20.28 8.99
N THR A 6 7.35 19.57 9.92
CA THR A 6 7.40 18.11 9.90
C THR A 6 6.01 17.52 10.07
N LEU A 7 5.26 17.92 11.10
CA LEU A 7 3.90 17.45 11.33
C LEU A 7 2.99 17.76 10.14
N LEU A 8 3.02 18.98 9.61
CA LEU A 8 2.25 19.36 8.41
C LEU A 8 2.57 18.48 7.21
N ARG A 9 3.86 18.21 6.94
CA ARG A 9 4.25 17.33 5.82
C ARG A 9 3.74 15.89 6.02
N LEU A 10 3.82 15.39 7.24
CA LEU A 10 3.38 14.03 7.57
C LEU A 10 1.86 13.90 7.51
N SER A 11 1.15 14.87 8.09
CA SER A 11 -0.29 14.99 7.96
C SER A 11 -0.72 15.15 6.50
N ALA A 12 0.02 15.89 5.67
CA ALA A 12 -0.28 16.03 4.25
C ALA A 12 -0.19 14.70 3.49
N GLN A 13 0.87 13.89 3.71
CA GLN A 13 0.97 12.57 3.10
C GLN A 13 -0.17 11.64 3.55
N HIS A 14 -0.48 11.66 4.85
CA HIS A 14 -1.59 10.88 5.40
C HIS A 14 -2.96 11.30 4.88
N LEU A 15 -3.16 12.61 4.70
CA LEU A 15 -4.36 13.18 4.09
C LEU A 15 -4.47 12.81 2.61
N ARG A 16 -3.36 12.76 1.85
CA ARG A 16 -3.37 12.31 0.44
C ARG A 16 -3.82 10.85 0.33
N MET A 17 -3.38 9.98 1.23
CA MET A 17 -3.86 8.59 1.28
C MET A 17 -5.37 8.51 1.53
N ALA A 18 -5.87 9.30 2.47
CA ALA A 18 -7.28 9.27 2.81
C ALA A 18 -8.14 9.95 1.73
N PHE A 19 -7.76 11.13 1.23
CA PHE A 19 -8.58 12.03 0.41
C PHE A 19 -8.15 12.13 -1.07
N GLY A 20 -7.22 11.28 -1.50
CA GLY A 20 -6.74 11.23 -2.88
C GLY A 20 -7.87 11.11 -3.89
N LYS A 21 -7.77 11.91 -4.96
CA LYS A 21 -8.77 11.94 -6.05
C LYS A 21 -8.32 11.18 -7.28
N LYS A 22 -7.07 10.71 -7.32
CA LYS A 22 -6.54 9.91 -8.42
C LYS A 22 -7.33 8.60 -8.57
N ARG A 23 -7.61 8.25 -9.82
CA ARG A 23 -8.48 7.15 -10.22
C ARG A 23 -8.09 6.48 -11.52
N ARG A 24 -7.00 6.88 -12.20
CA ARG A 24 -6.62 6.32 -13.51
C ARG A 24 -5.23 5.73 -13.48
N VAL A 25 -5.14 4.41 -13.61
CA VAL A 25 -3.90 3.64 -13.75
C VAL A 25 -3.86 3.05 -15.14
N ALA A 26 -2.86 3.41 -15.93
CA ALA A 26 -2.65 2.79 -17.24
C ALA A 26 -1.65 1.64 -17.16
N ILE A 27 -2.03 0.47 -17.67
CA ILE A 27 -1.15 -0.67 -17.88
C ILE A 27 -0.66 -0.60 -19.32
N VAL A 28 0.60 -0.23 -19.51
CA VAL A 28 1.20 0.08 -20.81
C VAL A 28 2.33 -0.90 -21.11
N GLY A 29 2.54 -1.21 -22.38
CA GLY A 29 3.68 -2.01 -22.82
C GLY A 29 3.43 -2.70 -24.15
N PRO A 30 4.45 -3.38 -24.68
CA PRO A 30 4.39 -4.02 -25.99
C PRO A 30 3.27 -5.05 -26.11
N THR A 31 2.88 -5.38 -27.34
CA THR A 31 1.94 -6.48 -27.60
C THR A 31 2.41 -7.79 -26.98
N ASN A 32 1.49 -8.63 -26.51
CA ASN A 32 1.76 -10.00 -26.01
C ASN A 32 2.65 -10.13 -24.75
N VAL A 33 3.00 -9.02 -24.06
CA VAL A 33 3.71 -9.07 -22.76
C VAL A 33 2.83 -9.54 -21.58
N GLY A 34 1.53 -9.74 -21.80
CA GLY A 34 0.58 -10.25 -20.80
C GLY A 34 -0.19 -9.17 -20.02
N LYS A 35 -0.40 -7.99 -20.61
CA LYS A 35 -1.17 -6.89 -20.00
C LYS A 35 -2.62 -7.27 -19.70
N SER A 36 -3.30 -7.92 -20.64
CA SER A 36 -4.69 -8.36 -20.45
C SER A 36 -4.78 -9.46 -19.38
N THR A 37 -3.79 -10.36 -19.31
CA THR A 37 -3.68 -11.34 -18.21
C THR A 37 -3.51 -10.64 -16.87
N LEU A 38 -2.64 -9.62 -16.79
CA LEU A 38 -2.43 -8.83 -15.57
C LEU A 38 -3.72 -8.10 -15.17
N TYR A 39 -4.36 -7.42 -16.10
CA TYR A 39 -5.64 -6.74 -15.89
C TYR A 39 -6.69 -7.72 -15.33
N ASN A 40 -6.88 -8.86 -15.98
CA ASN A 40 -7.82 -9.88 -15.54
C ASN A 40 -7.45 -10.44 -14.16
N GLN A 41 -6.17 -10.65 -13.87
CA GLN A 41 -5.73 -11.17 -12.59
C GLN A 41 -5.93 -10.16 -11.45
N LEU A 42 -5.86 -8.86 -11.73
CA LEU A 42 -6.11 -7.78 -10.76
C LEU A 42 -7.62 -7.53 -10.58
N VAL A 43 -8.34 -7.35 -11.69
CA VAL A 43 -9.70 -6.80 -11.73
C VAL A 43 -10.77 -7.89 -11.63
N LEU A 44 -10.58 -9.05 -12.28
CA LEU A 44 -11.61 -10.10 -12.24
C LEU A 44 -11.53 -10.84 -10.90
N ARG A 45 -12.64 -10.86 -10.17
CA ARG A 45 -12.76 -11.66 -8.95
C ARG A 45 -12.61 -13.13 -9.32
N LYS A 46 -12.09 -13.94 -8.38
CA LYS A 46 -12.02 -15.41 -8.59
C LYS A 46 -13.40 -16.02 -8.87
N SER A 47 -14.49 -15.42 -8.38
CA SER A 47 -15.88 -15.80 -8.67
C SER A 47 -16.28 -15.56 -10.13
N ASP A 48 -15.73 -14.52 -10.77
CA ASP A 48 -16.12 -14.10 -12.12
C ASP A 48 -15.37 -14.90 -13.20
N ARG A 49 -14.29 -15.61 -12.82
CA ARG A 49 -13.54 -16.52 -13.71
C ARG A 49 -14.35 -17.73 -14.15
N ALA A 50 -15.42 -18.07 -13.45
CA ALA A 50 -16.31 -19.16 -13.84
C ALA A 50 -17.18 -18.79 -15.06
N GLU A 51 -17.39 -17.51 -15.34
CA GLU A 51 -18.26 -17.03 -16.43
C GLU A 51 -17.50 -16.47 -17.65
N VAL A 52 -16.17 -16.33 -17.58
CA VAL A 52 -15.39 -15.72 -18.67
C VAL A 52 -14.65 -16.79 -19.47
N SER A 53 -15.26 -17.17 -20.60
CA SER A 53 -14.61 -17.94 -21.67
C SER A 53 -13.40 -17.17 -22.26
N PRO A 54 -12.28 -17.84 -22.60
CA PRO A 54 -11.12 -17.21 -23.19
C PRO A 54 -11.35 -16.99 -24.70
N LEU A 55 -11.93 -15.85 -25.08
CA LEU A 55 -11.95 -15.41 -26.48
C LEU A 55 -11.25 -14.05 -26.62
N PRO A 56 -10.18 -13.94 -27.44
CA PRO A 56 -9.54 -12.67 -27.73
C PRO A 56 -10.46 -11.77 -28.56
N GLY A 57 -10.53 -10.47 -28.23
CA GLY A 57 -11.04 -9.45 -29.15
C GLY A 57 -12.51 -9.05 -29.05
N THR A 58 -13.16 -9.11 -27.88
CA THR A 58 -14.50 -8.51 -27.72
C THR A 58 -14.60 -7.58 -26.52
N THR A 59 -14.64 -6.27 -26.79
CA THR A 59 -15.06 -5.23 -25.85
C THR A 59 -16.58 -5.23 -25.80
N ARG A 60 -17.19 -5.93 -24.84
CA ARG A 60 -18.62 -5.76 -24.55
C ARG A 60 -18.79 -4.79 -23.40
N MET A 61 -19.18 -3.57 -23.76
CA MET A 61 -19.66 -2.55 -22.83
C MET A 61 -20.96 -3.01 -22.15
N THR A 62 -21.18 -2.45 -20.96
CA THR A 62 -22.41 -2.41 -20.14
C THR A 62 -22.53 -3.43 -19.01
N LYS A 63 -21.98 -3.05 -17.85
CA LYS A 63 -22.64 -3.08 -16.54
C LYS A 63 -21.95 -2.02 -15.68
N GLU A 64 -22.69 -0.99 -15.28
CA GLU A 64 -22.16 0.07 -14.41
C GLU A 64 -21.76 -0.50 -13.05
N ALA A 65 -20.63 0.03 -12.56
CA ALA A 65 -19.83 -0.36 -11.41
C ALA A 65 -18.90 -1.57 -11.66
N GLU A 66 -17.57 -1.34 -11.64
CA GLU A 66 -16.70 -1.93 -10.58
C GLU A 66 -15.17 -1.76 -10.77
N SER A 67 -14.61 -1.29 -11.90
CA SER A 67 -13.20 -0.80 -11.93
C SER A 67 -12.82 -0.02 -13.21
N ASP A 68 -13.18 1.26 -13.28
CA ASP A 68 -12.55 2.25 -14.20
C ASP A 68 -11.11 2.62 -13.78
N LEU A 69 -10.57 1.93 -12.77
CA LEU A 69 -9.26 2.23 -12.23
C LEU A 69 -8.14 1.87 -13.20
N PHE A 70 -8.26 0.75 -13.89
CA PHE A 70 -7.21 0.23 -14.76
C PHE A 70 -7.62 0.33 -16.22
N ASN A 71 -6.79 0.97 -17.03
CA ASN A 71 -6.91 0.99 -18.48
C ASN A 71 -5.74 0.24 -19.09
N VAL A 72 -6.00 -0.72 -19.98
CA VAL A 72 -4.95 -1.43 -20.72
C VAL A 72 -4.67 -0.67 -22.00
N ILE A 73 -3.41 -0.34 -22.24
CA ILE A 73 -2.95 0.38 -23.41
C ILE A 73 -1.91 -0.50 -24.12
N ASP A 74 -2.28 -1.01 -25.30
CA ASP A 74 -1.38 -1.74 -26.17
C ASP A 74 -0.52 -0.77 -26.99
N THR A 75 0.80 -0.91 -26.90
CA THR A 75 1.73 -0.22 -27.80
C THR A 75 2.12 -1.16 -28.93
N PRO A 76 2.45 -0.62 -30.12
CA PRO A 76 2.94 -1.45 -31.22
C PRO A 76 4.19 -2.23 -30.79
N GLY A 77 4.29 -3.48 -31.24
CA GLY A 77 5.51 -4.27 -31.09
C GLY A 77 6.52 -3.94 -32.19
N ALA A 78 7.72 -4.49 -32.10
CA ALA A 78 8.80 -4.30 -33.08
C ALA A 78 8.41 -4.63 -34.54
N ASP A 79 7.40 -5.48 -34.73
CA ASP A 79 6.94 -5.92 -36.05
C ASP A 79 5.90 -4.97 -36.69
N ALA A 80 5.44 -3.95 -35.96
CA ALA A 80 4.44 -3.00 -36.44
C ALA A 80 5.08 -1.86 -37.24
N ILE A 81 5.32 -2.10 -38.53
CA ILE A 81 5.95 -1.15 -39.45
C ILE A 81 4.89 -0.26 -40.13
N GLY A 82 5.21 1.02 -40.37
CA GLY A 82 4.40 1.96 -41.15
C GLY A 82 3.53 2.93 -40.34
N GLU A 83 2.61 3.63 -41.01
CA GLU A 83 1.76 4.67 -40.40
C GLU A 83 0.84 4.12 -39.30
N ALA A 84 0.36 2.87 -39.45
CA ALA A 84 -0.49 2.23 -38.46
C ALA A 84 0.22 2.01 -37.11
N GLY A 85 1.50 1.60 -37.14
CA GLY A 85 2.33 1.47 -35.94
C GLY A 85 2.54 2.81 -35.26
N LYS A 86 2.89 3.86 -36.02
CA LYS A 86 3.06 5.22 -35.49
C LYS A 86 1.79 5.75 -34.84
N SER A 87 0.64 5.61 -35.51
CA SER A 87 -0.65 6.06 -34.97
C SER A 87 -1.02 5.35 -33.67
N GLN A 88 -0.79 4.03 -33.59
CA GLN A 88 -1.06 3.28 -32.36
C GLN A 88 -0.09 3.66 -31.22
N GLN A 89 1.16 4.01 -31.53
CA GLN A 89 2.10 4.55 -30.54
C GLN A 89 1.65 5.92 -30.02
N GLU A 90 1.24 6.84 -30.91
CA GLU A 90 0.71 8.15 -30.53
C GLU A 90 -0.51 8.04 -29.61
N LEU A 91 -1.46 7.16 -29.95
CA LEU A 91 -2.63 6.88 -29.11
C LEU A 91 -2.23 6.33 -27.73
N ALA A 92 -1.22 5.46 -27.68
CA ALA A 92 -0.74 4.91 -26.43
C ALA A 92 -0.10 5.98 -25.52
N ILE A 93 0.69 6.89 -26.10
CA ILE A 93 1.29 8.01 -25.37
C ILE A 93 0.23 9.00 -24.90
N GLN A 94 -0.78 9.31 -25.72
CA GLN A 94 -1.91 10.16 -25.31
C GLN A 94 -2.67 9.56 -24.12
N ALA A 95 -3.03 8.28 -24.21
CA ALA A 95 -3.74 7.60 -23.12
C ALA A 95 -2.87 7.46 -21.85
N ALA A 96 -1.55 7.31 -21.98
CA ALA A 96 -0.62 7.37 -20.85
C ALA A 96 -0.51 8.78 -20.24
N THR A 97 -0.61 9.83 -21.05
CA THR A 97 -0.60 11.23 -20.60
C THR A 97 -1.83 11.54 -19.74
N ASP A 98 -2.97 10.96 -20.06
CA ASP A 98 -4.21 11.13 -19.28
C ASP A 98 -4.24 10.32 -17.98
N ALA A 99 -3.35 9.33 -17.81
CA ALA A 99 -3.31 8.53 -16.61
C ALA A 99 -2.74 9.30 -15.40
N ASP A 100 -3.18 8.93 -14.19
CA ASP A 100 -2.61 9.43 -12.94
C ASP A 100 -1.34 8.66 -12.53
N PHE A 101 -1.20 7.44 -13.06
CA PHE A 101 -0.11 6.50 -12.77
C PHE A 101 0.08 5.50 -13.91
N LEU A 102 1.32 5.07 -14.15
CA LEU A 102 1.68 4.10 -15.19
C LEU A 102 2.22 2.80 -14.60
N VAL A 103 1.77 1.66 -15.13
CA VAL A 103 2.38 0.34 -14.93
C VAL A 103 2.95 -0.09 -16.27
N ILE A 104 4.27 -0.04 -16.41
CA ILE A 104 4.95 -0.46 -17.65
C ILE A 104 5.30 -1.93 -17.54
N VAL A 105 4.81 -2.73 -18.48
CA VAL A 105 4.94 -4.19 -18.48
C VAL A 105 5.88 -4.64 -19.60
N PHE A 106 6.92 -5.40 -19.23
CA PHE A 106 7.81 -6.09 -20.15
C PHE A 106 7.71 -7.61 -20.00
N ASP A 107 8.22 -8.36 -20.98
CA ASP A 107 8.21 -9.82 -21.01
C ASP A 107 9.60 -10.38 -20.66
N ALA A 108 9.67 -11.23 -19.63
CA ALA A 108 10.91 -11.87 -19.19
C ALA A 108 11.54 -12.81 -20.23
N ILE A 109 10.76 -13.33 -21.18
CA ILE A 109 11.22 -14.25 -22.22
C ILE A 109 11.78 -13.47 -23.40
N GLN A 110 11.08 -12.41 -23.82
CA GLN A 110 11.47 -11.64 -25.01
C GLN A 110 12.61 -10.65 -24.72
N GLY A 111 12.76 -10.22 -23.47
CA GLY A 111 13.74 -9.21 -23.08
C GLY A 111 13.36 -7.81 -23.57
N ILE A 112 14.34 -6.91 -23.59
CA ILE A 112 14.17 -5.52 -24.03
C ILE A 112 14.84 -5.39 -25.40
N LYS A 113 14.07 -5.04 -26.43
CA LYS A 113 14.60 -4.66 -27.76
C LYS A 113 14.58 -3.14 -27.88
N THR A 114 15.06 -2.63 -29.02
CA THR A 114 15.18 -1.18 -29.26
C THR A 114 13.85 -0.46 -29.13
N THR A 115 12.77 -1.02 -29.69
CA THR A 115 11.43 -0.44 -29.64
C THR A 115 10.85 -0.37 -28.23
N GLU A 116 11.18 -1.34 -27.38
CA GLU A 116 10.78 -1.37 -25.98
C GLU A 116 11.52 -0.33 -25.14
N LEU A 117 12.80 -0.08 -25.46
CA LEU A 117 13.59 0.98 -24.84
C LEU A 117 13.06 2.36 -25.24
N GLU A 118 12.81 2.60 -26.54
CA GLU A 118 12.23 3.86 -27.03
C GLU A 118 10.88 4.16 -26.37
N LEU A 119 10.00 3.16 -26.24
CA LEU A 119 8.75 3.30 -25.52
C LEU A 119 8.96 3.67 -24.05
N PHE A 120 9.91 3.02 -23.37
CA PHE A 120 10.21 3.30 -21.97
C PHE A 120 10.70 4.75 -21.78
N GLU A 121 11.57 5.23 -22.66
CA GLU A 121 12.06 6.61 -22.65
C GLU A 121 10.91 7.60 -22.86
N GLN A 122 10.08 7.39 -23.88
CA GLN A 122 8.91 8.25 -24.14
C GLN A 122 7.94 8.31 -22.96
N LEU A 123 7.65 7.17 -22.30
CA LEU A 123 6.79 7.13 -21.13
C LEU A 123 7.43 7.78 -19.90
N SER A 124 8.76 7.69 -19.78
CA SER A 124 9.52 8.32 -18.69
C SER A 124 9.52 9.85 -18.82
N ASP A 125 9.56 10.38 -20.04
CA ASP A 125 9.50 11.81 -20.34
C ASP A 125 8.16 12.48 -19.95
N LEU A 126 7.09 11.69 -19.79
CA LEU A 126 5.79 12.19 -19.33
C LEU A 126 5.81 12.68 -17.87
N ASN A 127 6.89 12.47 -17.12
CA ASN A 127 7.03 12.85 -15.70
C ASN A 127 5.91 12.30 -14.80
N LYS A 128 5.35 11.14 -15.18
CA LYS A 128 4.32 10.43 -14.41
C LYS A 128 4.97 9.50 -13.39
N SER A 129 4.27 9.26 -12.28
CA SER A 129 4.65 8.18 -11.37
C SER A 129 4.44 6.83 -12.06
N VAL A 130 5.47 5.99 -12.06
CA VAL A 130 5.49 4.73 -12.80
C VAL A 130 6.01 3.58 -11.95
N VAL A 131 5.50 2.37 -12.19
CA VAL A 131 6.13 1.11 -11.79
C VAL A 131 6.48 0.33 -13.04
N VAL A 132 7.72 -0.17 -13.10
CA VAL A 132 8.17 -1.10 -14.13
C VAL A 132 7.97 -2.51 -13.61
N THR A 133 7.38 -3.38 -14.42
CA THR A 133 7.19 -4.78 -14.08
C THR A 133 7.65 -5.69 -15.20
N LEU A 134 8.29 -6.79 -14.81
CA LEU A 134 8.75 -7.82 -15.71
C LEU A 134 7.85 -9.05 -15.52
N ASN A 135 7.00 -9.33 -16.50
CA ASN A 135 6.00 -10.39 -16.44
C ASN A 135 6.56 -11.74 -16.95
N LYS A 136 5.83 -12.84 -16.71
CA LYS A 136 6.15 -14.22 -17.13
C LYS A 136 7.40 -14.81 -16.44
N ILE A 137 7.74 -14.33 -15.25
CA ILE A 137 8.91 -14.81 -14.50
C ILE A 137 8.82 -16.28 -14.08
N ASP A 138 7.62 -16.84 -14.07
CA ASP A 138 7.37 -18.27 -13.82
C ASP A 138 7.97 -19.17 -14.90
N LEU A 139 8.19 -18.64 -16.10
CA LEU A 139 8.78 -19.36 -17.24
C LEU A 139 10.31 -19.27 -17.27
N VAL A 140 10.92 -18.41 -16.45
CA VAL A 140 12.38 -18.17 -16.45
C VAL A 140 13.04 -18.40 -15.08
N LYS A 141 12.45 -19.25 -14.23
CA LYS A 141 12.87 -19.47 -12.83
C LYS A 141 14.38 -19.68 -12.65
N LYS A 142 15.04 -20.45 -13.53
CA LYS A 142 16.48 -20.76 -13.44
C LYS A 142 17.39 -19.55 -13.71
N HIS A 143 16.93 -18.58 -14.49
CA HIS A 143 17.73 -17.43 -14.94
C HIS A 143 17.15 -16.09 -14.46
N ARG A 144 16.21 -16.12 -13.52
CA ARG A 144 15.45 -14.95 -13.05
C ARG A 144 16.34 -13.76 -12.70
N THR A 145 17.39 -13.98 -11.90
CA THR A 145 18.29 -12.90 -11.46
C THR A 145 19.06 -12.28 -12.63
N ALA A 146 19.60 -13.12 -13.52
CA ALA A 146 20.36 -12.65 -14.68
C ALA A 146 19.47 -11.86 -15.65
N ILE A 147 18.24 -12.33 -15.90
CA ILE A 147 17.27 -11.64 -16.75
C ILE A 147 16.87 -10.30 -16.13
N LEU A 148 16.57 -10.26 -14.83
CA LEU A 148 16.22 -9.03 -14.14
C LEU A 148 17.35 -7.98 -14.24
N GLN A 149 18.61 -8.41 -14.03
CA GLN A 149 19.78 -7.54 -14.16
C GLN A 149 19.99 -7.05 -15.60
N HIS A 150 19.80 -7.93 -16.58
CA HIS A 150 19.89 -7.57 -17.99
C HIS A 150 18.81 -6.54 -18.37
N THR A 151 17.54 -6.80 -18.01
CA THR A 151 16.43 -5.87 -18.24
C THR A 151 16.70 -4.51 -17.59
N ALA A 152 17.16 -4.50 -16.33
CA ALA A 152 17.48 -3.27 -15.62
C ALA A 152 18.58 -2.47 -16.32
N SER A 153 19.67 -3.14 -16.73
CA SER A 153 20.76 -2.54 -17.50
C SER A 153 20.27 -1.97 -18.84
N SER A 154 19.44 -2.72 -19.58
CA SER A 154 18.89 -2.28 -20.87
C SER A 154 18.03 -1.01 -20.74
N LEU A 155 17.27 -0.89 -19.65
CA LEU A 155 16.41 0.27 -19.38
C LEU A 155 17.14 1.39 -18.62
N ASN A 156 18.44 1.23 -18.32
CA ASN A 156 19.24 2.15 -17.51
C ASN A 156 18.61 2.47 -16.13
N ILE A 157 18.07 1.44 -15.46
CA ILE A 157 17.52 1.51 -14.10
C ILE A 157 18.15 0.43 -13.21
N THR A 158 17.86 0.50 -11.91
CA THR A 158 18.30 -0.53 -10.96
C THR A 158 17.33 -1.71 -10.91
N PRO A 159 17.81 -2.95 -10.65
CA PRO A 159 16.94 -4.12 -10.52
C PRO A 159 15.81 -3.95 -9.50
N GLU A 160 16.03 -3.19 -8.43
CA GLU A 160 15.05 -2.90 -7.38
C GLU A 160 13.89 -2.01 -7.85
N GLN A 161 14.05 -1.30 -8.97
CA GLN A 161 12.99 -0.52 -9.60
C GLN A 161 12.04 -1.37 -10.47
N ILE A 162 12.37 -2.65 -10.70
CA ILE A 162 11.58 -3.59 -11.48
C ILE A 162 10.91 -4.58 -10.54
N ILE A 163 9.60 -4.76 -10.70
CA ILE A 163 8.83 -5.77 -9.96
C ILE A 163 8.66 -7.00 -10.84
N PRO A 164 9.38 -8.12 -10.58
CA PRO A 164 9.18 -9.35 -11.33
C PRO A 164 7.85 -9.99 -10.92
N ILE A 165 6.94 -10.22 -11.86
CA ILE A 165 5.61 -10.81 -11.61
C ILE A 165 5.31 -11.98 -12.54
N SER A 166 4.37 -12.83 -12.13
CA SER A 166 3.63 -13.68 -13.04
C SER A 166 2.16 -13.33 -12.96
N ALA A 167 1.64 -12.67 -14.00
CA ALA A 167 0.22 -12.40 -14.12
C ALA A 167 -0.61 -13.69 -14.17
N ASN A 168 -0.05 -14.78 -14.71
CA ASN A 168 -0.73 -16.06 -14.84
C ASN A 168 -0.91 -16.76 -13.49
N THR A 169 0.16 -16.87 -12.69
CA THR A 169 0.11 -17.54 -11.38
C THR A 169 -0.33 -16.62 -10.25
N GLY A 170 -0.23 -15.30 -10.44
CA GLY A 170 -0.40 -14.29 -9.41
C GLY A 170 0.86 -14.03 -8.57
N GLU A 171 2.00 -14.64 -8.93
CA GLU A 171 3.28 -14.40 -8.24
C GLU A 171 3.63 -12.89 -8.26
N ASN A 172 3.94 -12.36 -7.08
CA ASN A 172 4.33 -10.99 -6.82
C ASN A 172 3.32 -9.87 -7.15
N LEU A 173 2.05 -10.22 -7.38
CA LEU A 173 1.00 -9.19 -7.55
C LEU A 173 0.72 -8.36 -6.28
N PRO A 174 0.72 -8.92 -5.06
CA PRO A 174 0.61 -8.09 -3.85
C PRO A 174 1.70 -7.01 -3.81
N GLN A 175 2.93 -7.36 -4.16
CA GLN A 175 4.09 -6.47 -4.19
C GLN A 175 3.91 -5.36 -5.23
N LEU A 176 3.38 -5.70 -6.42
CA LEU A 176 3.02 -4.71 -7.45
C LEU A 176 2.01 -3.69 -6.92
N VAL A 177 0.91 -4.16 -6.33
CA VAL A 177 -0.16 -3.27 -5.81
C VAL A 177 0.37 -2.37 -4.68
N ILE A 178 1.19 -2.91 -3.79
CA ILE A 178 1.80 -2.14 -2.72
C ILE A 178 2.80 -1.11 -3.24
N ALA A 179 3.55 -1.43 -4.30
CA ALA A 179 4.44 -0.46 -4.94
C ALA A 179 3.69 0.68 -5.63
N ILE A 180 2.54 0.40 -6.25
CA ILE A 180 1.65 1.45 -6.80
C ILE A 180 1.18 2.36 -5.67
N ALA A 181 0.63 1.78 -4.59
CA ALA A 181 0.20 2.52 -3.40
C ALA A 181 1.34 3.30 -2.72
N ALA A 182 2.58 2.82 -2.82
CA ALA A 182 3.75 3.49 -2.26
C ALA A 182 4.16 4.73 -3.05
N LYS A 183 4.21 4.60 -4.38
CA LYS A 183 4.60 5.69 -5.26
C LYS A 183 3.48 6.72 -5.42
N GLU A 184 2.23 6.28 -5.40
CA GLU A 184 1.07 7.16 -5.49
C GLU A 184 0.04 6.87 -4.39
N PRO A 185 0.21 7.48 -3.20
CA PRO A 185 -0.66 7.23 -2.06
C PRO A 185 -2.12 7.65 -2.29
N GLU A 186 -2.38 8.58 -3.22
CA GLU A 186 -3.74 9.01 -3.54
C GLU A 186 -4.59 7.91 -4.21
N LEU A 187 -3.95 6.86 -4.75
CA LEU A 187 -4.62 5.71 -5.35
C LEU A 187 -5.04 4.65 -4.33
N ILE A 188 -4.60 4.71 -3.07
CA ILE A 188 -4.87 3.66 -2.06
C ILE A 188 -6.36 3.35 -1.92
N ALA A 189 -7.20 4.39 -1.81
CA ALA A 189 -8.64 4.21 -1.71
C ALA A 189 -9.24 3.61 -2.98
N ALA A 190 -8.75 4.03 -4.16
CA ALA A 190 -9.20 3.49 -5.45
C ALA A 190 -8.84 2.01 -5.58
N LEU A 191 -7.58 1.67 -5.29
CA LEU A 191 -7.07 0.30 -5.29
C LEU A 191 -7.85 -0.58 -4.33
N GLY A 192 -8.21 -0.10 -3.13
CA GLY A 192 -9.01 -0.87 -2.19
C GLY A 192 -10.43 -1.15 -2.67
N GLN A 193 -11.04 -0.19 -3.38
CA GLN A 193 -12.37 -0.34 -3.97
C GLN A 193 -12.34 -1.36 -5.12
N SER A 194 -11.38 -1.21 -6.03
CA SER A 194 -11.24 -2.05 -7.24
C SER A 194 -10.58 -3.40 -6.99
N LEU A 195 -9.81 -3.56 -5.91
CA LEU A 195 -9.08 -4.79 -5.60
C LEU A 195 -9.38 -5.27 -4.16
N PRO A 196 -10.59 -5.84 -3.91
CA PRO A 196 -11.02 -6.25 -2.57
C PRO A 196 -10.02 -7.18 -1.85
N GLN A 197 -9.34 -8.05 -2.60
CA GLN A 197 -8.35 -9.01 -2.10
C GLN A 197 -7.08 -8.35 -1.51
N PHE A 198 -6.83 -7.07 -1.80
CA PHE A 198 -5.68 -6.32 -1.30
C PHE A 198 -6.05 -5.26 -0.25
N ARG A 199 -7.33 -5.17 0.16
CA ARG A 199 -7.80 -4.15 1.11
C ARG A 199 -7.03 -4.17 2.42
N TRP A 200 -6.71 -5.36 2.94
CA TRP A 200 -5.95 -5.48 4.18
C TRP A 200 -4.56 -4.87 4.05
N GLN A 201 -3.81 -5.24 3.01
CA GLN A 201 -2.45 -4.76 2.82
C GLN A 201 -2.41 -3.24 2.57
N LEU A 202 -3.42 -2.71 1.84
CA LEU A 202 -3.61 -1.28 1.63
C LEU A 202 -3.98 -0.54 2.93
N ALA A 203 -4.86 -1.12 3.75
CA ALA A 203 -5.23 -0.59 5.06
C ALA A 203 -4.02 -0.61 5.99
N TRP A 204 -3.26 -1.72 6.03
CA TRP A 204 -2.05 -1.87 6.83
C TRP A 204 -1.03 -0.78 6.51
N ARG A 205 -0.83 -0.43 5.24
CA ARG A 205 0.03 0.69 4.84
C ARG A 205 -0.42 2.01 5.48
N SER A 206 -1.73 2.28 5.47
CA SER A 206 -2.30 3.48 6.11
C SER A 206 -2.12 3.45 7.63
N ILE A 207 -2.23 2.28 8.24
CA ILE A 207 -2.05 2.04 9.68
C ILE A 207 -0.60 2.26 10.09
N ALA A 208 0.36 1.64 9.38
CA ALA A 208 1.79 1.76 9.65
C ALA A 208 2.25 3.21 9.53
N SER A 209 1.77 3.93 8.52
CA SER A 209 2.04 5.35 8.37
C SER A 209 1.50 6.16 9.56
N ALA A 210 0.24 5.98 9.93
CA ALA A 210 -0.37 6.67 11.07
C ALA A 210 0.33 6.35 12.40
N ALA A 211 0.73 5.09 12.61
CA ALA A 211 1.45 4.65 13.79
C ALA A 211 2.83 5.31 13.90
N SER A 212 3.57 5.40 12.79
CA SER A 212 4.86 6.10 12.74
C SER A 212 4.74 7.58 13.11
N ILE A 213 3.67 8.26 12.65
CA ILE A 213 3.39 9.66 12.98
C ILE A 213 3.00 9.80 14.45
N SER A 214 2.17 8.89 14.95
CA SER A 214 1.70 8.89 16.35
C SER A 214 2.86 8.75 17.34
N ALA A 215 3.86 7.93 17.03
CA ALA A 215 5.07 7.85 17.84
C ALA A 215 5.88 9.14 17.87
N VAL A 216 6.00 9.84 16.74
CA VAL A 216 6.69 11.14 16.70
C VAL A 216 5.95 12.17 17.55
N ILE A 217 4.62 12.18 17.49
CA ILE A 217 3.77 13.05 18.33
C ILE A 217 3.95 12.73 19.82
N ALA A 218 4.04 11.45 20.19
CA ALA A 218 4.25 11.04 21.58
C ALA A 218 5.59 11.50 22.18
N LEU A 219 6.61 11.75 21.35
CA LEU A 219 7.90 12.28 21.81
C LEU A 219 7.98 13.80 21.89
N THR A 220 6.95 14.49 21.42
CA THR A 220 6.89 15.95 21.51
C THR A 220 6.20 16.34 22.80
N PRO A 221 6.85 17.12 23.68
CA PRO A 221 6.16 17.73 24.82
C PRO A 221 5.15 18.73 24.25
N LEU A 222 3.90 18.29 24.12
CA LEU A 222 2.76 19.15 23.83
C LEU A 222 2.22 19.64 25.18
N PRO A 223 1.81 20.91 25.30
CA PRO A 223 0.99 21.31 26.45
C PRO A 223 -0.23 20.39 26.51
N VAL A 224 -0.66 20.03 27.73
CA VAL A 224 -1.70 19.02 28.05
C VAL A 224 -3.02 19.21 27.28
N ILE A 225 -3.22 20.40 26.70
CA ILE A 225 -4.45 20.85 26.04
C ILE A 225 -4.62 20.37 24.58
N ASP A 226 -3.60 19.85 23.87
CA ASP A 226 -3.80 19.39 22.49
C ASP A 226 -3.36 17.94 22.21
N PHE A 227 -4.17 16.97 22.64
CA PHE A 227 -4.24 15.64 22.00
C PHE A 227 -4.75 15.71 20.54
N ALA A 228 -5.12 16.90 20.07
CA ALA A 228 -5.69 17.15 18.75
C ALA A 228 -4.88 16.54 17.60
N PRO A 229 -3.53 16.66 17.52
CA PRO A 229 -2.76 16.08 16.42
C PRO A 229 -2.87 14.55 16.34
N LEU A 230 -2.90 13.88 17.50
CA LEU A 230 -3.04 12.43 17.58
C LEU A 230 -4.43 12.00 17.12
N ILE A 231 -5.47 12.65 17.65
CA ILE A 231 -6.87 12.37 17.29
C ILE A 231 -7.10 12.61 15.80
N ILE A 232 -6.56 13.70 15.24
CA ILE A 232 -6.66 14.00 13.81
C ILE A 232 -6.00 12.89 12.99
N THR A 233 -4.78 12.48 13.35
CA THR A 233 -4.05 11.42 12.64
C THR A 233 -4.85 10.10 12.62
N GLN A 234 -5.42 9.72 13.76
CA GLN A 234 -6.22 8.50 13.91
C GLN A 234 -7.57 8.61 13.20
N SER A 235 -8.22 9.79 13.23
CA SER A 235 -9.47 10.03 12.51
C SER A 235 -9.28 9.96 11.00
N VAL A 236 -8.18 10.55 10.49
CA VAL A 236 -7.81 10.47 9.06
C VAL A 236 -7.47 9.03 8.67
N MET A 237 -6.80 8.28 9.54
CA MET A 237 -6.52 6.86 9.31
C MET A 237 -7.82 6.06 9.19
N VAL A 238 -8.75 6.20 10.15
CA VAL A 238 -10.06 5.53 10.12
C VAL A 238 -10.85 5.90 8.87
N LEU A 239 -10.83 7.17 8.46
CA LEU A 239 -11.47 7.64 7.24
C LEU A 239 -10.82 7.03 5.98
N GLY A 240 -9.50 6.93 5.94
CA GLY A 240 -8.77 6.26 4.85
C GLY A 240 -9.15 4.79 4.74
N ILE A 241 -9.16 4.07 5.87
CA ILE A 241 -9.60 2.66 5.95
C ILE A 241 -11.05 2.55 5.47
N ALA A 242 -11.96 3.40 5.93
CA ALA A 242 -13.35 3.40 5.47
C ALA A 242 -13.45 3.46 3.95
N ARG A 243 -12.67 4.35 3.31
CA ARG A 243 -12.67 4.50 1.85
C ARG A 243 -12.06 3.30 1.11
N ILE A 244 -11.03 2.66 1.65
CA ILE A 244 -10.48 1.39 1.13
C ILE A 244 -11.56 0.32 1.10
N TYR A 245 -12.41 0.27 2.13
CA TYR A 245 -13.54 -0.65 2.25
C TYR A 245 -14.82 -0.17 1.57
N ASN A 246 -14.74 0.89 0.75
CA ASN A 246 -15.86 1.49 0.02
C ASN A 246 -16.98 2.12 0.89
N TYR A 247 -16.66 2.55 2.10
CA TYR A 247 -17.55 3.33 2.96
C TYR A 247 -17.33 4.83 2.79
N LYS A 248 -18.43 5.58 2.71
CA LYS A 248 -18.43 7.05 2.69
C LYS A 248 -18.84 7.56 4.07
N ILE A 249 -17.85 7.96 4.87
CA ILE A 249 -18.07 8.56 6.19
C ILE A 249 -17.47 9.97 6.28
N THR A 250 -17.95 10.77 7.22
CA THR A 250 -17.41 12.10 7.50
C THR A 250 -16.22 12.02 8.45
N LEU A 251 -15.40 13.08 8.51
CA LEU A 251 -14.32 13.16 9.49
C LEU A 251 -14.84 13.12 10.95
N GLY A 252 -16.01 13.71 11.20
CA GLY A 252 -16.68 13.64 12.50
C GLY A 252 -17.01 12.20 12.90
N ARG A 253 -17.59 11.42 11.97
CA ARG A 253 -17.88 10.01 12.21
C ARG A 253 -16.61 9.18 12.39
N ALA A 254 -15.57 9.46 11.61
CA ALA A 254 -14.27 8.80 11.77
C ALA A 254 -13.64 9.08 13.15
N LYS A 255 -13.79 10.30 13.67
CA LYS A 255 -13.37 10.67 15.02
C LYS A 255 -14.15 9.91 16.10
N GLU A 256 -15.47 9.81 15.98
CA GLU A 256 -16.31 9.02 16.90
C GLU A 256 -15.90 7.54 16.94
N LEU A 257 -15.65 6.95 15.76
CA LEU A 257 -15.17 5.58 15.64
C LEU A 257 -13.78 5.41 16.27
N ALA A 258 -12.84 6.32 15.99
CA ALA A 258 -11.51 6.30 16.60
C ALA A 258 -11.60 6.37 18.14
N ILE A 259 -12.50 7.19 18.68
CA ILE A 259 -12.75 7.27 20.12
C ILE A 259 -13.30 5.94 20.66
N THR A 260 -14.28 5.36 19.96
CA THR A 260 -14.92 4.10 20.32
C THR A 260 -13.92 2.93 20.34
N PHE A 261 -12.93 2.94 19.45
CA PHE A 261 -11.88 1.93 19.39
C PHE A 261 -10.77 2.10 20.45
N GLY A 262 -10.89 3.09 21.35
CA GLY A 262 -10.17 3.06 22.63
C GLY A 262 -9.05 4.10 22.82
N LEU A 263 -9.33 5.38 22.55
CA LEU A 263 -8.40 6.50 22.67
C LEU A 263 -7.91 6.85 24.10
N GLY A 264 -8.19 6.04 25.13
CA GLY A 264 -7.84 6.42 26.51
C GLY A 264 -7.60 5.28 27.50
N PHE A 265 -8.29 4.15 27.37
CA PHE A 265 -8.20 3.07 28.36
C PHE A 265 -7.00 2.14 28.13
N LEU A 266 -6.72 1.79 26.86
CA LEU A 266 -5.67 0.81 26.53
C LEU A 266 -4.26 1.39 26.77
N GLY A 267 -4.00 2.61 26.31
CA GLY A 267 -2.66 3.22 26.38
C GLY A 267 -2.20 3.57 27.80
N ARG A 268 -3.08 4.10 28.66
CA ARG A 268 -2.74 4.44 30.06
C ARG A 268 -2.46 3.20 30.90
N THR A 269 -3.31 2.18 30.75
CA THR A 269 -3.16 0.89 31.45
C THR A 269 -1.84 0.24 31.08
N LEU A 270 -1.51 0.18 29.78
CA LEU A 270 -0.26 -0.40 29.33
C LEU A 270 0.97 0.43 29.68
N PHE A 271 0.87 1.76 29.67
CA PHE A 271 1.96 2.60 30.17
C PHE A 271 2.30 2.25 31.61
N TYR A 272 1.28 2.14 32.46
CA TYR A 272 1.48 1.77 33.87
C TYR A 272 2.01 0.34 34.02
N GLU A 273 1.46 -0.65 33.32
CA GLU A 273 1.93 -2.04 33.33
C GLU A 273 3.40 -2.14 32.89
N LEU A 274 3.77 -1.46 31.80
CA LEU A 274 5.11 -1.54 31.21
C LEU A 274 6.14 -0.63 31.90
N SER A 275 5.71 0.45 32.56
CA SER A 275 6.62 1.28 33.37
C SER A 275 7.24 0.52 34.55
N LYS A 276 6.65 -0.61 34.94
CA LYS A 276 7.17 -1.50 35.99
C LYS A 276 8.36 -2.34 35.53
N PHE A 277 8.56 -2.52 34.21
CA PHE A 277 9.70 -3.24 33.63
C PHE A 277 10.97 -2.39 33.63
N GLY A 278 11.39 -1.89 34.80
CA GLY A 278 12.51 -0.94 34.94
C GLY A 278 13.69 -1.21 33.99
N GLY A 279 14.22 -0.14 33.39
CA GLY A 279 15.34 -0.22 32.43
C GLY A 279 14.98 0.10 30.97
N LEU A 280 13.70 0.37 30.64
CA LEU A 280 13.32 0.89 29.33
C LEU A 280 13.43 2.42 29.27
N PRO A 281 14.06 3.00 28.22
CA PRO A 281 14.01 4.44 28.01
C PRO A 281 12.57 4.94 27.84
N GLY A 282 12.19 6.01 28.55
CA GLY A 282 10.81 6.52 28.52
C GLY A 282 10.32 6.94 27.12
N TRP A 283 11.24 7.39 26.24
CA TRP A 283 10.91 7.68 24.84
C TRP A 283 10.52 6.41 24.06
N LEU A 284 11.21 5.29 24.31
CA LEU A 284 10.99 4.03 23.63
C LEU A 284 9.61 3.48 24.02
N LEU A 285 9.30 3.53 25.31
CA LEU A 285 8.01 3.13 25.83
C LEU A 285 6.87 3.98 25.26
N ALA A 286 7.00 5.32 25.27
CA ALA A 286 6.00 6.23 24.74
C ALA A 286 5.75 6.01 23.24
N ALA A 287 6.82 5.85 22.44
CA ALA A 287 6.73 5.60 21.01
C ALA A 287 6.06 4.25 20.68
N ALA A 288 6.43 3.19 21.41
CA ALA A 288 5.85 1.86 21.23
C ALA A 288 4.35 1.84 21.55
N ILE A 289 3.94 2.44 22.68
CA ILE A 289 2.53 2.52 23.09
C ILE A 289 1.71 3.35 22.10
N ALA A 290 2.21 4.51 21.68
CA ALA A 290 1.48 5.36 20.72
C ALA A 290 1.29 4.66 19.36
N SER A 291 2.31 3.94 18.90
CA SER A 291 2.26 3.16 17.67
C SER A 291 1.28 1.99 17.78
N SER A 292 1.40 1.16 18.83
CA SER A 292 0.56 -0.01 19.02
C SER A 292 -0.91 0.37 19.22
N THR A 293 -1.19 1.47 19.92
CA THR A 293 -2.57 1.99 20.07
C THR A 293 -3.15 2.26 18.68
N THR A 294 -2.37 2.93 17.83
CA THR A 294 -2.78 3.27 16.46
C THR A 294 -2.95 2.02 15.59
N VAL A 295 -2.09 1.02 15.73
CA VAL A 295 -2.22 -0.28 15.06
C VAL A 295 -3.52 -0.99 15.45
N VAL A 296 -3.81 -1.08 16.75
CA VAL A 296 -5.01 -1.74 17.27
C VAL A 296 -6.28 -1.03 16.81
N MET A 297 -6.30 0.30 16.83
CA MET A 297 -7.42 1.08 16.28
C MET A 297 -7.60 0.87 14.78
N GLY A 298 -6.49 0.81 14.03
CA GLY A 298 -6.51 0.51 12.61
C GLY A 298 -7.06 -0.88 12.30
N TYR A 299 -6.64 -1.88 13.06
CA TYR A 299 -7.15 -3.24 12.97
C TYR A 299 -8.65 -3.29 13.30
N ALA A 300 -9.07 -2.69 14.42
CA ALA A 300 -10.48 -2.61 14.81
C ALA A 300 -11.36 -1.93 13.76
N ALA A 301 -10.90 -0.81 13.21
CA ALA A 301 -11.59 -0.13 12.12
C ALA A 301 -11.70 -1.04 10.88
N SER A 302 -10.61 -1.69 10.47
CA SER A 302 -10.59 -2.57 9.30
C SER A 302 -11.54 -3.76 9.46
N THR A 303 -11.57 -4.39 10.63
CA THR A 303 -12.51 -5.48 10.96
C THR A 303 -13.95 -4.99 10.96
N TRP A 304 -14.22 -3.82 11.54
CA TRP A 304 -15.56 -3.24 11.58
C TRP A 304 -16.10 -2.92 10.19
N PHE A 305 -15.30 -2.30 9.31
CA PHE A 305 -15.73 -2.00 7.94
C PHE A 305 -15.89 -3.25 7.08
N GLU A 306 -15.09 -4.29 7.31
CA GLU A 306 -15.17 -5.51 6.52
C GLU A 306 -16.31 -6.44 6.93
N LYS A 307 -16.40 -6.74 8.23
CA LYS A 307 -17.31 -7.75 8.78
C LYS A 307 -18.53 -7.15 9.47
N GLY A 308 -18.52 -5.85 9.79
CA GLY A 308 -19.54 -5.21 10.65
C GLY A 308 -19.37 -5.56 12.14
N GLU A 309 -18.33 -6.32 12.49
CA GLU A 309 -18.12 -6.87 13.83
C GLU A 309 -17.31 -5.91 14.72
N LYS A 310 -17.66 -5.87 16.00
CA LYS A 310 -16.87 -5.17 17.03
C LYS A 310 -15.94 -6.17 17.70
N ILE A 311 -14.67 -5.81 17.83
CA ILE A 311 -13.70 -6.60 18.59
C ILE A 311 -13.94 -6.40 20.08
N SER A 312 -13.88 -7.48 20.86
CA SER A 312 -14.00 -7.43 22.32
C SER A 312 -12.84 -6.63 22.95
N GLN A 313 -13.10 -6.00 24.09
CA GLN A 313 -12.07 -5.22 24.81
C GLN A 313 -10.88 -6.09 25.25
N GLU A 314 -11.13 -7.36 25.59
CA GLU A 314 -10.08 -8.32 25.94
C GLU A 314 -9.15 -8.61 24.76
N ASN A 315 -9.72 -8.90 23.59
CA ASN A 315 -8.93 -9.14 22.37
C ASN A 315 -8.14 -7.89 21.96
N LEU A 316 -8.74 -6.70 22.06
CA LEU A 316 -8.03 -5.44 21.81
C LEU A 316 -6.85 -5.26 22.78
N LYS A 317 -7.02 -5.56 24.08
CA LYS A 317 -5.94 -5.47 25.07
C LYS A 317 -4.81 -6.45 24.76
N LYS A 318 -5.13 -7.68 24.35
CA LYS A 318 -4.14 -8.70 23.97
C LYS A 318 -3.35 -8.28 22.74
N ILE A 319 -4.03 -7.93 21.64
CA ILE A 319 -3.40 -7.45 20.40
C ILE A 319 -2.49 -6.25 20.68
N MET A 320 -2.95 -5.33 21.52
CA MET A 320 -2.19 -4.16 21.91
C MET A 320 -0.92 -4.54 22.70
N SER A 321 -1.02 -5.45 23.68
CA SER A 321 0.13 -5.98 24.41
C SER A 321 1.15 -6.61 23.46
N ASP A 322 0.70 -7.49 22.57
CA ASP A 322 1.58 -8.24 21.66
C ASP A 322 2.27 -7.32 20.66
N THR A 323 1.52 -6.37 20.09
CA THR A 323 2.07 -5.33 19.19
C THR A 323 3.08 -4.46 19.93
N THR A 324 2.81 -4.08 21.17
CA THR A 324 3.73 -3.24 21.96
C THR A 324 5.02 -3.99 22.26
N LYS A 325 4.94 -5.26 22.68
CA LYS A 325 6.12 -6.11 22.93
C LYS A 325 6.95 -6.29 21.66
N TYR A 326 6.30 -6.57 20.53
CA TYR A 326 6.96 -6.69 19.23
C TYR A 326 7.72 -5.40 18.86
N LEU A 327 7.07 -4.24 18.97
CA LEU A 327 7.69 -2.95 18.69
C LEU A 327 8.86 -2.65 19.63
N LEU A 328 8.71 -2.91 20.92
CA LEU A 328 9.78 -2.70 21.91
C LEU A 328 11.03 -3.53 21.58
N ASP A 329 10.86 -4.82 21.31
CA ASP A 329 11.96 -5.72 20.94
C ASP A 329 12.67 -5.25 19.67
N ARG A 330 11.92 -4.92 18.61
CA ARG A 330 12.49 -4.49 17.33
C ARG A 330 13.15 -3.12 17.39
N LEU A 331 12.57 -2.16 18.12
CA LEU A 331 13.14 -0.82 18.26
C LEU A 331 14.38 -0.81 19.17
N LYS A 332 14.42 -1.65 20.23
CA LYS A 332 15.60 -1.78 21.10
C LYS A 332 16.83 -2.25 20.31
N ARG A 333 16.65 -3.16 19.34
CA ARG A 333 17.73 -3.63 18.46
C ARG A 333 18.29 -2.56 17.51
N LYS A 334 17.62 -1.42 17.33
CA LYS A 334 18.09 -0.31 16.48
C LYS A 334 19.01 0.69 17.19
N GLY A 335 19.31 0.46 18.47
CA GLY A 335 20.28 1.21 19.27
C GLY A 335 19.70 1.85 20.52
N ASP A 336 20.58 2.24 21.45
CA ASP A 336 20.20 2.64 22.81
C ASP A 336 19.86 4.14 22.95
N GLY A 337 20.22 4.96 21.97
CA GLY A 337 20.03 6.42 22.00
C GLY A 337 18.66 6.89 21.48
N LYS A 338 18.12 7.99 22.04
CA LYS A 338 16.88 8.62 21.56
C LYS A 338 17.04 9.08 20.09
N PRO A 339 16.30 8.49 19.14
CA PRO A 339 16.42 8.87 17.73
C PRO A 339 15.82 10.26 17.48
N GLY A 340 16.34 10.93 16.43
CA GLY A 340 15.66 12.10 15.88
C GLY A 340 14.29 11.73 15.29
N LYS A 341 13.37 12.70 15.21
CA LYS A 341 11.97 12.49 14.77
C LYS A 341 11.84 11.74 13.44
N LYS A 342 12.61 12.14 12.42
CA LYS A 342 12.59 11.50 11.10
C LYS A 342 13.11 10.06 11.16
N LYS A 343 14.16 9.82 11.94
CA LYS A 343 14.72 8.47 12.13
C LYS A 343 13.71 7.56 12.82
N LEU A 344 13.11 8.02 13.93
CA LEU A 344 12.07 7.26 14.64
C LEU A 344 10.90 6.89 13.74
N GLN A 345 10.42 7.84 12.95
CA GLN A 345 9.32 7.61 12.04
C GLN A 345 9.66 6.51 11.04
N ASN A 346 10.80 6.64 10.36
CA ASN A 346 11.27 5.63 9.41
C ASN A 346 11.47 4.28 10.11
N ASP A 347 11.98 4.29 11.34
CA ASP A 347 12.24 3.07 12.09
C ASP A 347 10.97 2.31 12.42
N ILE A 348 9.91 3.02 12.80
CA ILE A 348 8.61 2.42 13.10
C ILE A 348 7.90 1.98 11.83
N ALA A 349 7.91 2.82 10.78
CA ALA A 349 7.34 2.47 9.49
C ALA A 349 7.99 1.18 8.96
N SER A 350 9.32 1.09 8.97
CA SER A 350 10.02 -0.11 8.49
C SER A 350 9.71 -1.34 9.36
N VAL A 351 9.70 -1.19 10.69
CA VAL A 351 9.39 -2.31 11.59
C VAL A 351 7.99 -2.85 11.38
N LEU A 352 7.01 -1.99 11.06
CA LEU A 352 5.63 -2.39 10.79
C LEU A 352 5.44 -2.91 9.36
N GLU A 353 6.14 -2.37 8.38
CA GLU A 353 6.11 -2.86 6.99
C GLU A 353 6.76 -4.25 6.85
N ASP A 354 7.86 -4.51 7.56
CA ASP A 354 8.56 -5.80 7.59
C ASP A 354 7.92 -6.80 8.58
N SER A 355 6.71 -6.50 9.06
CA SER A 355 6.07 -7.26 10.13
C SER A 355 5.15 -8.33 9.57
N PRO A 356 5.12 -9.54 10.17
CA PRO A 356 4.09 -10.54 9.85
C PRO A 356 2.67 -10.00 10.13
N LEU A 357 2.54 -8.97 10.96
CA LEU A 357 1.29 -8.25 11.21
C LEU A 357 0.67 -7.67 9.92
N GLY A 358 1.49 -7.32 8.93
CA GLY A 358 1.04 -6.74 7.66
C GLY A 358 0.74 -7.74 6.56
N GLU A 359 1.29 -8.96 6.66
CA GLU A 359 1.17 -9.99 5.63
C GLU A 359 -0.23 -10.58 5.59
N THR A 360 -0.74 -10.95 6.77
CA THR A 360 -2.08 -11.51 6.91
C THR A 360 -2.71 -11.04 8.21
N ARG A 361 -4.04 -11.11 8.27
CA ARG A 361 -4.76 -10.86 9.52
C ARG A 361 -4.70 -12.02 10.51
N SER A 362 -4.21 -13.18 10.08
CA SER A 362 -4.24 -14.39 10.90
C SER A 362 -3.50 -14.18 12.21
N PHE A 363 -2.41 -13.40 12.22
CA PHE A 363 -1.73 -13.02 13.46
C PHE A 363 -2.68 -12.46 14.52
N PHE A 364 -3.59 -11.59 14.11
CA PHE A 364 -4.56 -10.98 15.03
C PHE A 364 -5.75 -11.89 15.31
N GLU A 365 -6.16 -12.74 14.36
CA GLU A 365 -7.25 -13.71 14.52
C GLU A 365 -6.84 -14.90 15.41
N ASP A 366 -5.60 -15.36 15.33
CA ASP A 366 -5.00 -16.38 16.21
C ASP A 366 -4.94 -15.87 17.66
N SER A 367 -4.68 -14.58 17.84
CA SER A 367 -4.81 -13.93 19.16
C SER A 367 -6.25 -13.90 19.68
N GLN A 368 -7.28 -13.98 18.81
CA GLN A 368 -8.68 -14.13 19.23
C GLN A 368 -9.04 -15.59 19.54
N ASN A 369 -8.52 -16.55 18.77
CA ASN A 369 -8.90 -17.97 18.85
C ASN A 369 -8.13 -18.79 19.91
N SER A 370 -7.09 -18.24 20.52
CA SER A 370 -6.29 -18.94 21.56
C SER A 370 -6.99 -19.08 22.93
N GLN A 371 -8.32 -19.02 22.95
CA GLN A 371 -9.19 -19.39 24.09
C GLN A 371 -10.48 -20.11 23.64
N GLY A 372 -10.45 -20.81 22.50
CA GLY A 372 -11.49 -21.79 22.14
C GLY A 372 -11.33 -23.10 22.88
#